data_AF-A0A7X8PV16-F1
#
_entry.id   AF-A0A7X8PV16-F1
#
_cell.length_a   1.000
_cell.length_b   1.000
_cell.length_c   1.000
_cell.angle_alpha   90.00
_cell.angle_beta   90.00
_cell.angle_gamma   90.00
#
_symmetry.space_group_name_H-M   'P 1'
#
loop_
_entity.id
_entity.type
_entity.pdbx_description
1 polymer ?
#
loop_
_entity_poly.entity_id
_entity_poly.type
_entity_poly.pdbx_seq_one_letter_code
_entity_poly.pdbx_strand_id
1 'polypeptide(L)'
;MNNITTTIIEKMILYFGTDVRRINHALKVYGFATCIARKEKLTENELFIVDIVAILHDIGIIEAEKKYNSSNGKYQEIEGPAIAKNMLSDQHIDTTTIDRICFIIGNHHSYQKIDNMDFQVIVEADFLVNIYEDEMEKHSIENIRNKYFKTQTGIAIIQSMYAD
;
A
#
# COMPACT_ATOMS: atom_id res chain seq x y z
N MET A 1 -24.39 -3.30 4.30
CA MET A 1 -23.19 -3.29 3.44
C MET A 1 -22.19 -4.20 4.12
N ASN A 2 -21.82 -5.33 3.51
CA ASN A 2 -20.70 -6.11 4.00
C ASN A 2 -19.48 -5.20 3.95
N ASN A 3 -18.86 -4.93 5.09
CA ASN A 3 -17.69 -4.06 5.15
C ASN A 3 -16.46 -4.88 4.74
N ILE A 4 -16.31 -5.13 3.43
CA ILE A 4 -15.22 -5.92 2.84
C ILE A 4 -13.88 -5.43 3.39
N THR A 5 -13.68 -4.12 3.48
CA THR A 5 -12.47 -3.51 4.04
C THR A 5 -12.20 -3.97 5.48
N THR A 6 -13.20 -3.99 6.36
CA THR A 6 -13.05 -4.53 7.73
C THR A 6 -12.67 -6.00 7.72
N THR A 7 -13.32 -6.82 6.89
CA THR A 7 -12.97 -8.25 6.74
C THR A 7 -11.52 -8.42 6.28
N ILE A 8 -11.04 -7.60 5.35
CA ILE A 8 -9.68 -7.66 4.84
C ILE A 8 -8.66 -7.19 5.90
N ILE A 9 -8.98 -6.18 6.70
CA ILE A 9 -8.15 -5.79 7.86
C ILE A 9 -8.03 -6.94 8.85
N GLU A 10 -9.15 -7.61 9.20
CA GLU A 10 -9.13 -8.76 10.10
C GLU A 10 -8.27 -9.91 9.54
N LYS A 11 -8.41 -10.22 8.24
CA LYS A 11 -7.60 -11.23 7.56
C LYS A 11 -6.11 -10.87 7.56
N MET A 12 -5.77 -9.60 7.29
CA MET A 12 -4.39 -9.09 7.33
C MET A 12 -3.80 -9.22 8.74
N ILE A 13 -4.54 -8.84 9.78
CA ILE A 13 -4.12 -8.97 11.19
C ILE A 13 -3.88 -10.44 11.54
N LEU A 14 -4.81 -11.33 11.18
CA LEU A 14 -4.67 -12.77 11.42
C LEU A 14 -3.45 -13.36 10.70
N TYR A 15 -3.17 -12.89 9.49
CA TYR A 15 -2.04 -13.37 8.69
C TYR A 15 -0.69 -12.92 9.27
N PHE A 16 -0.55 -11.66 9.68
CA PHE A 16 0.67 -11.16 10.32
C PHE A 16 0.82 -11.63 11.78
N GLY A 17 -0.29 -12.02 12.44
CA GLY A 17 -0.27 -12.61 13.78
C GLY A 17 0.31 -11.64 14.82
N THR A 18 1.45 -12.00 15.40
CA THR A 18 2.13 -11.19 16.42
C THR A 18 3.09 -10.14 15.84
N ASP A 19 3.20 -10.02 14.53
CA ASP A 19 3.99 -8.96 13.88
C ASP A 19 3.26 -7.61 13.91
N VAL A 20 3.18 -7.05 15.12
CA VAL A 20 2.48 -5.80 15.42
C VAL A 20 3.07 -4.63 14.63
N ARG A 21 4.37 -4.68 14.29
CA ARG A 21 5.02 -3.65 13.49
C ARG A 21 4.39 -3.60 12.09
N ARG A 22 4.33 -4.73 11.38
CA ARG A 22 3.76 -4.79 10.02
C ARG A 22 2.27 -4.49 9.98
N ILE A 23 1.52 -4.94 11.00
CA ILE A 23 0.11 -4.60 11.16
C ILE A 23 -0.08 -3.07 11.26
N ASN A 24 0.69 -2.41 12.12
CA ASN A 24 0.60 -0.96 12.30
C ASN A 24 1.06 -0.20 11.06
N HIS A 25 2.12 -0.67 10.39
CA HIS A 25 2.59 -0.10 9.13
C HIS A 25 1.43 -0.07 8.10
N ALA A 26 0.82 -1.23 7.80
CA ALA A 26 -0.28 -1.33 6.85
C ALA A 26 -1.48 -0.45 7.24
N LEU A 27 -1.83 -0.35 8.53
CA LEU A 27 -2.93 0.51 9.00
C LEU A 27 -2.62 2.01 8.86
N LYS A 28 -1.36 2.44 9.07
CA LYS A 28 -0.95 3.83 8.81
C LYS A 28 -0.99 4.14 7.32
N VAL A 29 -0.48 3.24 6.48
CA VAL A 29 -0.51 3.37 5.02
C VAL A 29 -1.96 3.48 4.54
N TYR A 30 -2.85 2.61 5.02
CA TYR A 30 -4.29 2.67 4.77
C TYR A 30 -4.87 4.04 5.10
N GLY A 31 -4.58 4.60 6.29
CA GLY A 31 -5.08 5.91 6.70
C GLY A 31 -4.64 7.05 5.76
N PHE A 32 -3.35 7.09 5.39
CA PHE A 32 -2.84 8.09 4.45
C PHE A 32 -3.40 7.90 3.05
N ALA A 33 -3.41 6.67 2.52
CA ALA A 33 -3.92 6.34 1.20
C ALA A 33 -5.40 6.72 1.05
N THR A 34 -6.22 6.37 2.05
CA THR A 34 -7.63 6.76 2.14
C THR A 34 -7.82 8.27 2.06
N CYS A 35 -7.00 9.03 2.78
CA CYS A 35 -7.06 10.50 2.79
C CYS A 35 -6.71 11.09 1.43
N ILE A 36 -5.56 10.67 0.86
CA ILE A 36 -5.08 11.16 -0.43
C ILE A 36 -6.10 10.84 -1.53
N ALA A 37 -6.52 9.58 -1.66
CA ALA A 37 -7.44 9.16 -2.71
C ALA A 37 -8.78 9.92 -2.69
N ARG A 38 -9.36 10.13 -1.50
CA ARG A 38 -10.61 10.89 -1.36
C ARG A 38 -10.44 12.37 -1.71
N LYS A 39 -9.30 12.97 -1.35
CA LYS A 39 -9.00 14.37 -1.66
C LYS A 39 -8.66 14.61 -3.12
N GLU A 40 -8.05 13.63 -3.78
CA GLU A 40 -7.83 13.58 -5.23
C GLU A 40 -9.10 13.19 -6.01
N LYS A 41 -10.21 12.91 -5.32
CA LYS A 41 -11.54 12.62 -5.90
C LYS A 41 -11.53 11.40 -6.82
N LEU A 42 -10.81 10.35 -6.43
CA LEU A 42 -10.86 9.05 -7.10
C LEU A 42 -12.30 8.52 -7.13
N THR A 43 -12.62 7.73 -8.15
CA THR A 43 -13.92 7.07 -8.27
C THR A 43 -14.14 6.05 -7.15
N GLU A 44 -15.39 5.67 -6.87
CA GLU A 44 -15.69 4.65 -5.84
C GLU A 44 -14.94 3.33 -6.05
N ASN A 45 -14.75 2.93 -7.31
CA ASN A 45 -13.98 1.73 -7.63
C ASN A 45 -12.48 1.89 -7.34
N GLU A 46 -11.89 3.03 -7.71
CA GLU A 46 -10.49 3.33 -7.40
C GLU A 46 -10.26 3.49 -5.89
N LEU A 47 -11.20 4.10 -5.17
CA LEU A 47 -11.17 4.18 -3.71
C LEU A 47 -11.16 2.79 -3.08
N PHE A 48 -12.01 1.89 -3.57
CA PHE A 48 -12.01 0.50 -3.11
C PHE A 48 -10.69 -0.21 -3.41
N ILE A 49 -10.13 -0.06 -4.60
CA ILE A 49 -8.82 -0.62 -4.97
C ILE A 49 -7.72 -0.08 -4.04
N VAL A 50 -7.66 1.24 -3.84
CA VAL A 50 -6.67 1.88 -2.95
C VAL A 50 -6.80 1.35 -1.52
N ASP A 51 -8.03 1.30 -1.00
CA ASP A 51 -8.29 0.84 0.36
C ASP A 51 -7.77 -0.60 0.55
N ILE A 52 -8.09 -1.52 -0.38
CA ILE A 52 -7.64 -2.92 -0.30
C ILE A 52 -6.13 -3.07 -0.50
N VAL A 53 -5.55 -2.38 -1.49
CA VAL A 53 -4.12 -2.46 -1.77
C VAL A 53 -3.31 -1.90 -0.60
N ALA A 54 -3.72 -0.77 -0.01
CA ALA A 54 -3.00 -0.20 1.13
C ALA A 54 -2.94 -1.17 2.31
N ILE A 55 -4.00 -1.94 2.56
CA ILE A 55 -4.03 -2.96 3.61
C ILE A 55 -3.13 -4.17 3.28
N LEU A 56 -2.99 -4.53 2.01
CA LEU A 56 -2.38 -5.79 1.58
C LEU A 56 -1.05 -5.65 0.82
N HIS A 57 -0.53 -4.45 0.59
CA HIS A 57 0.65 -4.23 -0.29
C HIS A 57 1.86 -5.09 0.12
N ASP A 58 2.14 -5.15 1.42
CA ASP A 58 3.26 -5.90 2.01
C ASP A 58 2.94 -7.38 2.35
N ILE A 59 1.76 -7.90 1.98
CA ILE A 59 1.31 -9.24 2.42
C ILE A 59 2.25 -10.38 1.95
N GLY A 60 3.03 -10.13 0.90
CA GLY A 60 4.03 -11.05 0.37
C GLY A 60 5.25 -11.26 1.28
N ILE A 61 5.50 -10.38 2.25
CA ILE A 61 6.75 -10.38 3.03
C ILE A 61 6.99 -11.68 3.83
N ILE A 62 5.94 -12.28 4.40
CA ILE A 62 6.05 -13.53 5.16
C ILE A 62 6.50 -14.69 4.26
N GLU A 63 5.93 -14.81 3.05
CA GLU A 63 6.33 -15.86 2.12
C GLU A 63 7.69 -15.57 1.49
N ALA A 64 8.01 -14.30 1.27
CA ALA A 64 9.33 -13.89 0.82
C ALA A 64 10.44 -14.31 1.82
N GLU A 65 10.21 -14.09 3.12
CA GLU A 65 11.11 -14.53 4.19
C GLU A 65 11.23 -16.06 4.24
N LYS A 66 10.12 -16.80 4.13
CA LYS A 66 10.15 -18.27 4.15
C LYS A 66 10.87 -18.89 2.95
N LYS A 67 10.63 -18.37 1.74
CA LYS A 67 11.11 -18.98 0.49
C LYS A 67 12.52 -18.50 0.09
N TYR A 68 12.84 -17.24 0.39
CA TYR A 68 14.07 -16.60 -0.08
C TYR A 68 14.98 -16.11 1.05
N ASN A 69 14.57 -16.28 2.32
CA ASN A 69 15.29 -15.75 3.48
C ASN A 69 15.57 -14.23 3.34
N SER A 70 14.60 -13.50 2.79
CA SER A 70 14.73 -12.08 2.48
C SER A 70 13.37 -11.37 2.50
N SER A 71 13.34 -10.17 3.07
CA SER A 71 12.21 -9.24 3.02
C SER A 71 12.31 -8.25 1.85
N ASN A 72 13.21 -8.48 0.88
CA ASN A 72 13.39 -7.56 -0.24
C ASN A 72 12.11 -7.40 -1.06
N GLY A 73 11.78 -6.16 -1.44
CA GLY A 73 10.57 -5.83 -2.18
C GLY A 73 10.34 -6.67 -3.44
N LYS A 74 11.39 -7.06 -4.16
CA LYS A 74 11.28 -7.95 -5.34
C LYS A 74 10.59 -9.27 -5.01
N TYR A 75 10.88 -9.87 -3.85
CA TYR A 75 10.27 -11.14 -3.46
C TYR A 75 8.85 -10.94 -2.92
N GLN A 76 8.59 -9.82 -2.26
CA GLN A 76 7.24 -9.46 -1.84
C GLN A 76 6.31 -9.29 -3.04
N GLU A 77 6.77 -8.60 -4.09
CA GLU A 77 6.06 -8.41 -5.36
C GLU A 77 5.76 -9.74 -6.07
N ILE A 78 6.61 -10.76 -5.92
CA ILE A 78 6.38 -12.09 -6.49
C ILE A 78 5.30 -12.84 -5.71
N GLU A 79 5.34 -12.79 -4.39
CA GLU A 79 4.50 -13.62 -3.52
C GLU A 79 3.14 -12.98 -3.18
N GLY A 80 3.10 -11.65 -3.05
CA GLY A 80 1.94 -10.87 -2.62
C GLY A 80 0.67 -11.10 -3.44
N PRO A 81 0.70 -11.06 -4.78
CA PRO A 81 -0.49 -11.18 -5.61
C PRO A 81 -1.31 -12.46 -5.36
N ALA A 82 -0.64 -13.61 -5.22
CA ALA A 82 -1.33 -14.89 -5.00
C ALA A 82 -2.02 -14.93 -3.63
N ILE A 83 -1.37 -14.38 -2.60
CA ILE A 83 -1.92 -14.29 -1.23
C ILE A 83 -3.11 -13.33 -1.20
N ALA A 84 -2.96 -12.14 -1.78
CA ALA A 84 -4.03 -11.16 -1.85
C ALA A 84 -5.26 -11.70 -2.59
N LYS A 85 -5.07 -12.36 -3.74
CA LYS A 85 -6.16 -13.00 -4.48
C LYS A 85 -6.92 -14.04 -3.64
N ASN A 86 -6.21 -14.85 -2.86
CA ASN A 86 -6.83 -15.81 -1.95
C ASN A 86 -7.60 -15.12 -0.81
N MET A 87 -7.11 -13.99 -0.28
CA MET A 87 -7.84 -13.24 0.75
C MET A 87 -9.15 -12.63 0.22
N LEU A 88 -9.21 -12.32 -1.07
CA LEU A 88 -10.31 -11.65 -1.74
C LEU A 88 -11.36 -12.61 -2.36
N SER A 89 -11.05 -13.92 -2.51
CA SER A 89 -11.89 -14.88 -3.27
C SER A 89 -13.34 -14.95 -2.83
N ASP A 90 -13.62 -14.78 -1.53
CA ASP A 90 -14.96 -14.97 -0.97
C ASP A 90 -15.79 -13.67 -0.95
N GLN A 91 -15.24 -12.57 -1.45
CA GLN A 91 -15.82 -11.23 -1.30
C GLN A 91 -16.69 -10.78 -2.48
N HIS A 92 -16.94 -11.66 -3.46
CA HIS A 92 -17.76 -11.36 -4.66
C HIS A 92 -17.29 -10.10 -5.42
N ILE A 93 -15.97 -9.87 -5.45
CA ILE A 93 -15.33 -8.76 -6.18
C ILE A 93 -15.17 -9.19 -7.64
N ASP A 94 -15.40 -8.28 -8.57
CA ASP A 94 -15.20 -8.55 -9.98
C ASP A 94 -13.73 -8.85 -10.30
N THR A 95 -13.51 -9.73 -11.28
CA THR A 95 -12.17 -10.18 -11.65
C THR A 95 -11.26 -9.03 -12.09
N THR A 96 -11.81 -8.00 -12.76
CA THR A 96 -11.01 -6.86 -13.23
C THR A 96 -10.44 -6.03 -12.08
N THR A 97 -11.22 -5.83 -11.02
CA THR A 97 -10.79 -5.17 -9.78
C THR A 97 -9.76 -6.02 -9.03
N ILE A 98 -9.98 -7.34 -8.91
CA ILE A 98 -8.99 -8.25 -8.29
C ILE A 98 -7.66 -8.21 -9.06
N ASP A 99 -7.70 -8.26 -10.38
CA ASP A 99 -6.51 -8.23 -11.22
C ASP A 99 -5.77 -6.88 -11.09
N ARG A 100 -6.50 -5.76 -10.97
CA ARG A 100 -5.90 -4.45 -10.70
C ARG A 100 -5.25 -4.39 -9.32
N ILE A 101 -5.91 -4.89 -8.27
CA ILE A 101 -5.34 -4.99 -6.92
C ILE A 101 -4.06 -5.81 -6.94
N CYS A 102 -4.10 -7.00 -7.55
CA CYS A 102 -2.95 -7.89 -7.67
C CYS A 102 -1.81 -7.27 -8.48
N PHE A 103 -2.13 -6.50 -9.52
CA PHE A 103 -1.15 -5.75 -10.30
C PHE A 103 -0.41 -4.73 -9.42
N ILE A 104 -1.12 -3.92 -8.64
CA ILE A 104 -0.45 -2.91 -7.80
C ILE A 104 0.38 -3.59 -6.71
N ILE A 105 -0.17 -4.58 -6.00
CA ILE A 105 0.57 -5.36 -4.98
C ILE A 105 1.82 -6.01 -5.58
N GLY A 106 1.73 -6.58 -6.78
CA GLY A 106 2.86 -7.21 -7.46
C GLY A 106 3.89 -6.24 -8.04
N ASN A 107 3.72 -4.93 -7.85
CA ASN A 107 4.59 -3.91 -8.44
C ASN A 107 4.84 -2.72 -7.52
N HIS A 108 4.42 -2.73 -6.25
CA HIS A 108 4.43 -1.54 -5.40
C HIS A 108 5.83 -0.96 -5.09
N HIS A 109 6.90 -1.74 -5.26
CA HIS A 109 8.29 -1.26 -5.21
C HIS A 109 8.89 -0.95 -6.59
N SER A 110 8.16 -1.25 -7.67
CA SER A 110 8.50 -0.98 -9.06
C SER A 110 7.91 0.34 -9.55
N TYR A 111 8.34 1.46 -8.94
CA TYR A 111 7.77 2.81 -9.15
C TYR A 111 7.66 3.27 -10.61
N GLN A 112 8.51 2.77 -11.50
CA GLN A 112 8.43 3.04 -12.95
C GLN A 112 7.19 2.44 -13.63
N LYS A 113 6.46 1.54 -12.96
CA LYS A 113 5.24 0.90 -13.45
C LYS A 113 3.96 1.61 -13.00
N ILE A 114 4.08 2.71 -12.25
CA ILE A 114 2.93 3.55 -11.89
C ILE A 114 2.28 4.04 -13.18
N ASP A 115 1.05 3.61 -13.41
CA ASP A 115 0.30 3.80 -14.65
C ASP A 115 -1.02 4.56 -14.43
N ASN A 116 -1.49 4.68 -13.18
CA ASN A 116 -2.70 5.43 -12.83
C ASN A 116 -2.64 5.94 -11.38
N MET A 117 -3.62 6.78 -11.02
CA MET A 117 -3.69 7.50 -9.75
C MET A 117 -3.83 6.58 -8.53
N ASP A 118 -4.61 5.50 -8.63
CA ASP A 118 -4.74 4.49 -7.57
C ASP A 118 -3.37 3.93 -7.13
N PHE A 119 -2.49 3.62 -8.07
CA PHE A 119 -1.13 3.15 -7.79
C PHE A 119 -0.26 4.28 -7.24
N GLN A 120 -0.33 5.48 -7.83
CA GLN A 120 0.42 6.65 -7.34
C GLN A 120 0.12 6.94 -5.85
N VAL A 121 -1.15 6.83 -5.43
CA VAL A 121 -1.56 7.03 -4.04
C VAL A 121 -0.92 6.02 -3.09
N ILE A 122 -0.86 4.74 -3.48
CA ILE A 122 -0.26 3.69 -2.64
C ILE A 122 1.21 3.98 -2.39
N VAL A 123 1.96 4.31 -3.43
CA VAL A 123 3.40 4.61 -3.33
C VAL A 123 3.64 5.83 -2.44
N GLU A 124 2.85 6.90 -2.60
CA GLU A 124 2.99 8.09 -1.76
C GLU A 124 2.64 7.83 -0.29
N ALA A 125 1.57 7.08 -0.03
CA ALA A 125 1.15 6.74 1.32
C ALA A 125 2.17 5.85 2.04
N ASP A 126 2.75 4.88 1.34
CA ASP A 126 3.82 4.02 1.86
C ASP A 126 5.07 4.85 2.21
N PHE A 127 5.52 5.73 1.31
CA PHE A 127 6.63 6.64 1.61
C PHE A 127 6.38 7.53 2.84
N LEU A 128 5.17 8.07 3.01
CA LEU A 128 4.85 8.89 4.19
C LEU A 128 5.07 8.15 5.51
N VAL A 129 4.75 6.85 5.55
CA VAL A 129 4.93 6.00 6.72
C VAL A 129 6.40 5.60 6.88
N ASN A 130 7.05 5.15 5.81
CA ASN A 130 8.46 4.74 5.84
C ASN A 130 9.39 5.89 6.25
N ILE A 131 9.11 7.12 5.82
CA ILE A 131 9.90 8.29 6.26
C ILE A 131 9.95 8.41 7.79
N TYR A 132 8.81 8.20 8.46
CA TYR A 132 8.71 8.25 9.91
C TYR A 132 9.31 7.00 10.57
N GLU A 133 8.98 5.80 10.07
CA GLU A 133 9.40 4.54 10.69
C GLU A 133 10.90 4.25 10.53
N ASP A 134 11.54 4.75 9.46
CA ASP A 134 12.97 4.61 9.20
C ASP A 134 13.79 5.83 9.64
N GLU A 135 13.16 6.81 10.31
CA GLU A 135 13.82 8.03 10.83
C GLU A 135 14.67 8.75 9.76
N MET A 136 14.12 8.94 8.57
CA MET A 136 14.88 9.41 7.40
C MET A 136 15.38 10.86 7.54
N GLU A 137 16.60 11.13 7.06
CA GLU A 137 17.17 12.48 7.05
C GLU A 137 16.48 13.41 6.03
N LYS A 138 16.48 14.71 6.33
CA LYS A 138 15.83 15.77 5.51
C LYS A 138 16.19 15.72 4.02
N HIS A 139 17.47 15.51 3.68
CA HIS A 139 17.89 15.43 2.28
C HIS A 139 17.24 14.24 1.54
N SER A 140 17.11 13.09 2.22
CA SER A 140 16.45 11.91 1.66
C SER A 140 14.95 12.14 1.46
N ILE A 141 14.30 12.84 2.41
CA ILE A 141 12.89 13.23 2.31
C ILE A 141 12.65 14.15 1.10
N GLU A 142 13.49 15.16 0.91
CA GLU A 142 13.41 16.06 -0.26
C GLU A 142 13.57 15.30 -1.58
N ASN A 143 14.53 14.37 -1.64
CA ASN A 143 14.75 13.53 -2.81
C ASN A 143 13.53 12.64 -3.10
N ILE A 144 12.97 11.98 -2.07
CA ILE A 144 11.75 11.17 -2.18
C ILE A 144 10.58 12.02 -2.70
N ARG A 145 10.33 13.17 -2.07
CA ARG A 145 9.27 14.10 -2.49
C ARG A 145 9.39 14.44 -3.96
N ASN A 146 10.55 14.93 -4.38
CA ASN A 146 10.75 15.42 -5.75
C ASN A 146 10.62 14.28 -6.78
N LYS A 147 11.08 13.09 -6.43
CA LYS A 147 11.09 11.94 -7.34
C LYS A 147 9.71 11.27 -7.43
N TYR A 148 9.10 10.97 -6.30
CA TYR A 148 7.98 10.03 -6.22
C TYR A 148 6.62 10.68 -5.95
N PHE A 149 6.54 11.85 -5.33
CA PHE A 149 5.25 12.48 -5.05
C PHE A 149 4.75 13.28 -6.27
N LYS A 150 3.48 13.05 -6.64
CA LYS A 150 2.77 13.65 -7.78
C LYS A 150 1.38 14.16 -7.41
N THR A 151 0.69 13.53 -6.46
CA THR A 151 -0.64 14.02 -6.04
C THR A 151 -0.52 15.36 -5.31
N GLN A 152 -1.50 16.25 -5.50
CA GLN A 152 -1.48 17.54 -4.80
C GLN A 152 -1.58 17.33 -3.29
N THR A 153 -2.40 16.37 -2.87
CA THR A 153 -2.62 16.04 -1.47
C THR A 153 -1.40 15.41 -0.81
N GLY A 154 -0.77 14.41 -1.45
CA GLY A 154 0.44 13.77 -0.93
C GLY A 154 1.60 14.76 -0.82
N ILE A 155 1.78 15.65 -1.80
CA ILE A 155 2.78 16.72 -1.75
C ILE A 155 2.51 17.67 -0.56
N ALA A 156 1.25 18.05 -0.34
CA ALA A 156 0.89 18.91 0.79
C ALA A 156 1.13 18.21 2.14
N ILE A 157 0.84 16.91 2.25
CA ILE A 157 1.05 16.13 3.48
C ILE A 157 2.55 15.99 3.78
N ILE A 158 3.36 15.54 2.82
CA ILE A 158 4.80 15.36 3.04
C ILE A 158 5.49 16.70 3.39
N GLN A 159 5.05 17.81 2.78
CA GLN A 159 5.51 19.15 3.17
C GLN A 159 5.08 19.51 4.59
N SER A 160 3.83 19.25 4.97
CA SER A 160 3.33 19.61 6.30
C SER A 160 3.99 18.80 7.42
N MET A 161 4.35 17.54 7.15
CA MET A 161 4.96 16.65 8.14
C MET A 161 6.47 16.85 8.28
N TYR A 162 7.15 17.23 7.19
CA TYR A 162 8.62 17.13 7.12
C TYR A 162 9.34 18.33 6.49
N ALA A 163 8.63 19.36 6.00
CA ALA A 163 9.29 20.60 5.60
C ALA A 163 9.37 21.56 6.80
N ASP A 164 10.59 21.99 7.13
CA ASP A 164 10.84 23.12 8.04
C ASP A 164 10.55 24.47 7.37
#